data_AF-A0A0U3N2Y1-F1
#
_entry.id   AF-A0A0U3N2Y1-F1
#
_cell.length_a   1.000
_cell.length_b   1.000
_cell.length_c   1.000
_cell.angle_alpha   90.00
_cell.angle_beta   90.00
_cell.angle_gamma   90.00
#
_symmetry.space_group_name_H-M   'P 1'
#
loop_
_entity.id
_entity.type
_entity.pdbx_description
1 polymer ?
#
loop_
_entity_poly.entity_id
_entity_poly.type
_entity_poly.pdbx_seq_one_letter_code
_entity_poly.pdbx_strand_id
1 'polypeptide(L)'
;MLVFSVALSALFSGASYFLGVKQPDREKVSAYECGFEPFGIPGRPFSVRFFLVGILFLIFDLEISFLFPWCVLFNQISPFGFWIMVGFLGVLTLGLIYEWIKGGLEWE
;
A
#
# COMPACT_ATOMS: atom_id res chain seq x y z
N MET A 1 24.43 0.52 1.16
CA MET A 1 23.54 1.72 1.10
C MET A 1 22.41 1.66 2.12
N LEU A 2 21.63 0.57 2.25
CA LEU A 2 20.57 0.44 3.26
C LEU A 2 21.03 0.71 4.71
N VAL A 3 22.14 0.12 5.14
CA VAL A 3 22.67 0.34 6.49
C VAL A 3 23.03 1.81 6.72
N PHE A 4 23.60 2.46 5.70
CA PHE A 4 23.97 3.86 5.76
C PHE A 4 22.75 4.79 5.83
N SER A 5 21.70 4.53 5.03
CA SER A 5 20.47 5.34 5.06
C SER A 5 19.72 5.20 6.38
N VAL A 6 19.64 3.99 6.93
CA VAL A 6 19.02 3.75 8.24
C VAL A 6 19.82 4.43 9.34
N ALA A 7 21.15 4.30 9.33
CA ALA A 7 22.02 4.94 10.31
C ALA A 7 21.90 6.47 10.26
N LEU A 8 21.86 7.06 9.07
CA LEU A 8 21.73 8.50 8.89
C LEU A 8 20.36 9.02 9.34
N SER A 9 19.28 8.31 9.01
CA SER A 9 17.92 8.66 9.48
C SER A 9 17.82 8.60 11.01
N ALA A 10 18.33 7.52 11.63
CA ALA A 10 18.35 7.39 13.08
C ALA A 10 19.19 8.47 13.76
N LEU A 11 20.33 8.84 13.17
CA LEU A 11 21.19 9.91 13.66
C LEU A 11 20.45 11.25 13.67
N PHE A 12 19.80 11.64 12.57
CA PHE A 12 19.06 12.90 12.50
C PHE A 12 17.84 12.94 13.42
N SER A 13 17.03 11.86 13.45
CA SER A 13 15.90 11.77 14.36
C SER A 13 16.35 11.78 15.82
N GLY A 14 17.44 11.09 16.16
CA GLY A 14 18.04 11.11 17.49
C GLY A 14 18.58 12.48 17.88
N ALA A 15 19.34 13.13 16.99
CA ALA A 15 19.86 14.48 17.21
C ALA A 15 18.72 15.48 17.44
N SER A 16 17.66 15.43 16.63
CA SER A 16 16.47 16.27 16.82
C SER A 16 15.81 16.04 18.19
N TYR A 17 15.70 14.78 18.63
CA TYR A 17 15.11 14.44 19.92
C TYR A 17 15.94 14.90 21.12
N PHE A 18 17.28 14.85 21.04
CA PHE A 18 18.17 15.21 22.15
C PHE A 18 18.51 16.70 22.19
N LEU A 19 18.70 17.35 21.03
CA LEU A 19 19.07 18.76 20.94
C LEU A 19 17.85 19.69 20.92
N GLY A 20 16.65 19.17 20.63
CA GLY A 20 15.42 19.96 20.57
C GLY A 20 14.96 20.46 21.94
N VAL A 21 14.56 21.73 22.02
CA VAL A 21 13.97 22.31 23.24
C VAL A 21 12.56 21.74 23.44
N LYS A 22 12.33 21.09 24.59
CA LYS A 22 11.04 20.49 24.93
C LYS A 22 10.31 21.37 25.94
N GLN A 23 9.18 21.93 25.54
CA GLN A 23 8.26 22.67 26.41
C GLN A 23 6.83 22.16 26.19
N PRO A 24 6.51 20.96 26.70
CA PRO A 24 5.17 20.39 26.61
C PRO A 24 4.21 21.22 27.45
N ASP A 25 3.08 21.57 26.85
CA ASP A 25 1.93 22.17 27.52
C ASP A 25 0.70 21.33 27.17
N ARG A 26 -0.34 21.35 28.01
CA ARG A 26 -1.53 20.51 27.84
C ARG A 26 -2.18 20.72 26.47
N GLU A 27 -2.21 21.95 25.97
CA GLU A 27 -2.76 22.27 24.64
C GLU A 27 -1.80 21.92 23.50
N LYS A 28 -0.48 21.90 23.74
CA LYS A 28 0.51 21.48 22.72
C LYS A 28 0.52 19.97 22.49
N VAL A 29 0.07 19.20 23.48
CA VAL A 29 0.02 17.73 23.42
C VAL A 29 -1.38 17.18 23.13
N SER A 30 -2.39 18.05 23.03
CA SER A 30 -3.75 17.65 22.62
C SER A 30 -3.82 17.42 21.11
N ALA A 31 -4.83 16.67 20.67
CA ALA A 31 -5.05 16.43 19.24
C ALA A 31 -5.50 17.72 18.55
N TYR A 32 -4.92 18.00 17.38
CA TYR A 32 -5.29 19.17 16.59
C TYR A 32 -6.65 18.95 15.93
N GLU A 33 -7.66 19.72 16.35
CA GLU A 33 -9.01 19.72 15.75
C GLU A 33 -9.47 21.16 15.45
N CYS A 34 -8.61 21.94 14.78
CA CYS A 34 -8.88 23.33 14.39
C CYS A 34 -9.28 24.26 15.56
N GLY A 35 -8.75 24.02 16.76
CA GLY A 35 -9.03 24.83 17.96
C GLY A 35 -10.27 24.39 18.75
N PHE A 36 -10.91 23.28 18.36
CA PHE A 36 -12.00 22.66 19.10
C PHE A 36 -11.52 21.45 19.91
N GLU A 37 -12.30 21.06 20.91
CA GLU A 37 -12.09 19.76 21.55
C GLU A 37 -12.40 18.64 20.55
N PRO A 38 -11.61 17.54 20.53
CA PRO A 38 -11.79 16.46 19.58
C PRO A 38 -13.22 15.93 19.56
N PHE A 39 -13.86 15.98 18.39
CA PHE A 39 -15.22 15.48 18.22
C PHE A 39 -15.21 13.96 18.11
N GLY A 40 -15.27 13.30 19.27
CA GLY A 40 -15.46 11.85 19.37
C GLY A 40 -14.24 11.08 19.87
N ILE A 41 -14.39 9.76 19.90
CA ILE A 41 -13.39 8.83 20.42
C ILE A 41 -12.46 8.45 19.26
N PRO A 42 -11.13 8.53 19.41
CA PRO A 42 -10.20 8.02 18.42
C PRO A 42 -10.49 6.55 18.07
N GLY A 43 -10.43 6.20 16.79
CA GLY A 43 -10.58 4.81 16.35
C GLY A 43 -12.02 4.36 16.06
N ARG A 44 -12.99 5.29 15.90
CA ARG A 44 -14.27 4.91 15.29
C ARG A 44 -14.05 4.41 13.86
N PRO A 45 -14.78 3.36 13.42
CA PRO A 45 -14.70 2.89 12.05
C PRO A 45 -15.13 4.00 11.10
N PHE A 46 -14.26 4.35 10.17
CA PHE A 46 -14.56 5.27 9.08
C PHE A 46 -14.90 4.45 7.83
N SER A 47 -15.73 5.00 6.94
CA SER A 47 -16.01 4.34 5.66
C SER A 47 -14.77 4.40 4.78
N VAL A 48 -14.13 3.23 4.60
CA VAL A 48 -13.02 3.09 3.67
C VAL A 48 -13.59 3.04 2.26
N ARG A 49 -13.66 4.21 1.60
CA ARG A 49 -14.20 4.33 0.24
C ARG A 49 -13.42 3.51 -0.81
N PHE A 50 -12.17 3.15 -0.50
CA PHE A 50 -11.26 2.44 -1.40
C PHE A 50 -11.06 0.96 -1.05
N PHE A 51 -12.00 0.34 -0.31
CA PHE A 51 -11.83 -1.04 0.11
C PHE A 51 -11.76 -2.02 -1.07
N LEU A 52 -12.60 -1.85 -2.09
CA LEU A 52 -12.58 -2.67 -3.30
C LEU A 52 -11.25 -2.56 -4.06
N VAL A 53 -10.68 -1.35 -4.12
CA VAL A 53 -9.34 -1.12 -4.69
C VAL A 53 -8.26 -1.86 -3.93
N GLY A 54 -8.35 -1.87 -2.59
CA GLY A 54 -7.39 -2.57 -1.75
C GLY A 54 -7.39 -4.08 -2.01
N ILE A 55 -8.58 -4.68 -2.18
CA ILE A 55 -8.70 -6.09 -2.56
C ILE A 55 -8.13 -6.31 -3.97
N LEU A 56 -8.49 -5.45 -4.94
CA LEU A 56 -8.01 -5.56 -6.31
C LEU A 56 -6.47 -5.47 -6.38
N PHE A 57 -5.89 -4.54 -5.63
CA PHE A 57 -4.44 -4.39 -5.49
C PHE A 57 -3.78 -5.67 -4.94
N LEU A 58 -4.37 -6.29 -3.91
CA LEU A 58 -3.86 -7.54 -3.33
C LEU A 58 -3.86 -8.66 -4.38
N ILE A 59 -4.94 -8.78 -5.16
CA ILE A 59 -5.02 -9.77 -6.24
C ILE A 59 -3.91 -9.51 -7.26
N PHE A 60 -3.77 -8.27 -7.77
CA PHE A 60 -2.72 -7.92 -8.73
C PHE A 60 -1.29 -8.15 -8.22
N ASP A 61 -1.02 -7.88 -6.94
CA ASP A 61 0.30 -8.13 -6.34
C ASP A 61 0.64 -9.63 -6.37
N LEU A 62 -0.35 -10.48 -6.08
CA LEU A 62 -0.23 -11.93 -6.20
C LEU A 62 -0.02 -12.37 -7.65
N GLU A 63 -0.66 -11.73 -8.63
CA GLU A 63 -0.41 -11.99 -10.05
C GLU A 63 1.04 -11.70 -10.45
N ILE A 64 1.58 -10.56 -10.02
CA ILE A 64 2.97 -10.17 -10.29
C ILE A 64 3.93 -11.16 -9.64
N SER A 65 3.62 -11.65 -8.44
CA SER A 65 4.40 -12.69 -7.78
C SER A 65 4.50 -13.99 -8.59
N PHE A 66 3.50 -14.33 -9.42
CA PHE A 66 3.56 -15.47 -10.33
C PHE A 66 4.21 -15.15 -11.67
N LEU A 67 4.04 -13.91 -12.16
CA LEU A 67 4.64 -13.45 -13.39
C LEU A 67 6.16 -13.34 -13.28
N PHE A 68 6.68 -12.96 -12.10
CA PHE A 68 8.11 -12.73 -11.91
C PHE A 68 8.98 -13.99 -12.14
N PRO A 69 8.71 -15.16 -11.52
CA PRO A 69 9.45 -16.38 -11.82
C PRO A 69 9.37 -16.80 -13.29
N TRP A 70 8.22 -16.59 -13.93
CA TRP A 70 8.02 -16.90 -15.34
C TRP A 70 8.87 -16.02 -16.26
N CYS A 71 8.98 -14.72 -15.98
CA CYS A 71 9.87 -13.82 -16.70
C CYS A 71 11.35 -14.19 -16.50
N VAL A 72 11.75 -14.51 -15.27
CA VAL A 72 13.15 -14.89 -14.96
C VAL A 72 13.54 -16.20 -15.65
N LEU A 73 12.61 -17.16 -15.74
CA LEU A 73 12.85 -18.49 -16.32
C LEU A 73 12.45 -18.61 -17.79
N PHE A 74 12.10 -17.50 -18.47
CA PHE A 74 11.51 -17.52 -19.82
C PHE A 74 12.26 -18.42 -20.81
N ASN A 75 13.60 -18.39 -20.80
CA ASN A 75 14.45 -19.19 -21.70
C ASN A 75 14.46 -20.70 -21.39
N GLN A 76 13.95 -21.13 -20.24
CA GLN A 76 13.93 -22.52 -19.78
C GLN A 76 12.51 -23.13 -19.84
N ILE A 77 11.51 -22.32 -20.20
CA ILE A 77 10.10 -22.72 -20.18
C ILE A 77 9.75 -23.40 -21.52
N SER A 78 9.01 -24.51 -21.44
CA SER A 78 8.49 -25.17 -22.64
C SER A 78 7.44 -24.31 -23.34
N PRO A 79 7.22 -24.47 -24.66
CA PRO A 79 6.13 -23.78 -25.37
C PRO A 79 4.75 -23.97 -24.72
N PHE A 80 4.55 -25.09 -24.03
CA PHE A 80 3.33 -25.34 -23.26
C PHE A 80 3.20 -24.44 -22.03
N GLY A 81 4.29 -24.25 -21.27
CA GLY A 81 4.32 -23.34 -20.12
C GLY A 81 4.12 -21.87 -20.50
N PHE A 82 4.51 -21.49 -21.72
CA PHE A 82 4.19 -20.17 -22.27
C PHE A 82 2.66 -19.98 -22.42
N TRP A 83 1.98 -20.93 -23.05
CA TRP A 83 0.52 -20.86 -23.26
C TRP A 83 -0.28 -20.91 -21.97
N ILE A 84 0.18 -21.66 -20.96
CA ILE A 84 -0.44 -21.66 -19.64
C ILE A 84 -0.40 -20.25 -19.02
N MET A 85 0.74 -19.57 -19.08
CA MET A 85 0.85 -18.23 -18.50
C MET A 85 0.03 -17.19 -19.29
N VAL A 86 -0.04 -17.31 -20.61
CA VAL A 86 -0.93 -16.48 -21.44
C VAL A 86 -2.39 -16.69 -21.04
N GLY A 87 -2.81 -17.95 -20.81
CA GLY A 87 -4.15 -18.26 -20.32
C GLY A 87 -4.43 -17.68 -18.92
N PHE A 88 -3.46 -17.79 -18.01
CA PHE A 88 -3.52 -17.20 -16.67
C PHE A 88 -3.73 -15.67 -16.74
N LEU A 89 -2.91 -14.97 -17.51
CA LEU A 89 -3.05 -13.53 -17.73
C LEU A 89 -4.40 -13.16 -18.37
N GLY A 90 -4.90 -14.00 -19.27
CA GLY A 90 -6.22 -13.81 -19.90
C GLY A 90 -7.36 -13.84 -18.89
N VAL A 91 -7.38 -14.83 -17.99
CA VAL A 91 -8.42 -14.94 -16.94
C VAL A 91 -8.42 -13.73 -16.02
N LEU A 92 -7.24 -13.26 -15.63
CA LEU A 92 -7.09 -12.12 -14.71
C LEU A 92 -7.47 -10.79 -15.37
N THR A 93 -7.07 -10.59 -16.64
CA THR A 93 -7.49 -9.42 -17.43
C THR A 93 -9.02 -9.39 -17.58
N LEU A 94 -9.66 -10.54 -17.78
CA LEU A 94 -11.12 -10.62 -17.82
C LEU A 94 -11.76 -10.27 -16.47
N GLY A 95 -11.16 -10.71 -15.35
CA GLY A 95 -11.58 -10.33 -14.01
C GLY A 95 -11.50 -8.81 -13.77
N LEU A 96 -10.42 -8.17 -14.23
CA LEU A 96 -10.27 -6.71 -14.19
C LEU A 96 -11.35 -5.99 -15.01
N ILE A 97 -11.57 -6.45 -16.25
CA ILE A 97 -12.60 -5.86 -17.12
C ILE A 97 -13.98 -5.98 -16.47
N TYR A 98 -14.28 -7.11 -15.84
CA TYR A 98 -15.54 -7.32 -15.13
C TYR A 98 -15.74 -6.31 -13.99
N GLU A 99 -14.75 -6.15 -13.12
CA GLU A 99 -14.80 -5.21 -12.01
C GLU A 99 -14.90 -3.75 -12.49
N TRP A 100 -14.24 -3.41 -13.59
CA TRP A 100 -14.36 -2.09 -14.21
C TRP A 100 -15.78 -1.83 -14.68
N ILE A 101 -16.37 -2.75 -15.44
CA ILE A 101 -17.75 -2.60 -15.94
C ILE A 101 -18.75 -2.52 -14.77
N LYS A 102 -18.48 -3.20 -13.65
CA LYS A 102 -19.30 -3.13 -12.44
C LYS A 102 -19.16 -1.83 -11.64
N GLY A 103 -18.27 -0.92 -12.03
CA GLY A 103 -18.02 0.32 -11.29
C GLY A 103 -17.25 0.09 -9.99
N GLY A 104 -16.57 -1.05 -9.83
CA GLY A 104 -15.74 -1.32 -8.64
C GLY A 104 -14.53 -0.38 -8.50
N LEU A 105 -14.19 0.34 -9.58
CA LEU A 105 -13.15 1.37 -9.63
C LEU A 105 -13.69 2.80 -9.59
N GLU A 106 -15.01 2.99 -9.58
CA GLU A 106 -15.63 4.31 -9.52
C GLU A 106 -15.91 4.70 -8.06
N TRP A 107 -15.80 5.99 -7.75
CA TRP A 107 -15.99 6.53 -6.40
C TRP A 107 -17.05 7.62 -6.41
N GLU A 108 -18.07 7.48 -5.56
CA GLU A 108 -18.88 8.58 -5.00
C GLU A 108 -18.47 8.85 -3.52
#